data_AF-A0AAV7IME2-F1
#
_entry.id   AF-A0AAV7IME2-F1
#
_cell.length_a   1.000
_cell.length_b   1.000
_cell.length_c   1.000
_cell.angle_alpha   90.00
_cell.angle_beta   90.00
_cell.angle_gamma   90.00
#
_symmetry.space_group_name_H-M   'P 1'
#
loop_
_entity.id
_entity.type
_entity.pdbx_description
1 polymer ?
#
loop_
_entity_poly.entity_id
_entity_poly.type
_entity_poly.pdbx_seq_one_letter_code
_entity_poly.pdbx_strand_id
1 'polypeptide(L)'
;MAINSAVDINASDFLSFINKPDSLTRIIKEYYAIVPKHEKEGNSASAQNENQCKKELGMHLTRYLNRRIKLRNDGTVLDASFIDGYDFQRKYIFIKSLQVDDCDKFWQAVSNYKIQIIVLISRLSYKKCYQYWSSKEGCVKLERQMADKKIAPIIVQCLDGIGSSAVFCVFDICAAQFDKTGTLSLPSVLKKIRQQNYGLTIHLDNYVLCYQLLGVYVKKIMFPLPLSNFQTTKLSFTYYTTCT
;
A
#
# COMPACT_ATOMS: atom_id res chain seq x y z
N MET A 1 25.92 -17.78 0.01
CA MET A 1 25.57 -16.85 1.10
C MET A 1 24.19 -16.27 0.82
N ALA A 2 23.22 -16.54 1.70
CA ALA A 2 21.89 -15.95 1.61
C ALA A 2 21.98 -14.47 2.03
N ILE A 3 21.52 -13.57 1.18
CA ILE A 3 21.44 -12.14 1.51
C ILE A 3 20.25 -12.01 2.46
N ASN A 4 20.49 -11.52 3.67
CA ASN A 4 19.42 -11.21 4.64
C ASN A 4 18.47 -10.18 4.02
N SER A 5 17.27 -10.63 3.62
CA SER A 5 16.21 -9.83 2.97
C SER A 5 15.49 -8.86 3.92
N ALA A 6 16.21 -8.27 4.87
CA ALA A 6 15.64 -7.42 5.93
C ALA A 6 16.62 -6.36 6.47
N VAL A 7 17.69 -6.05 5.75
CA VAL A 7 18.67 -5.04 6.16
C VAL A 7 18.29 -3.69 5.56
N ASP A 8 18.33 -2.65 6.38
CA ASP A 8 18.22 -1.27 5.91
C ASP A 8 19.50 -0.89 5.17
N ILE A 9 19.36 -0.42 3.93
CA ILE A 9 20.47 -0.05 3.07
C ILE A 9 20.46 1.46 2.82
N ASN A 10 21.66 2.06 2.80
CA ASN A 10 21.82 3.48 2.51
C ASN A 10 21.61 3.77 1.00
N ALA A 11 21.60 5.05 0.67
CA ALA A 11 21.36 5.53 -0.68
C ALA A 11 22.36 4.98 -1.73
N SER A 12 23.66 5.00 -1.43
CA SER A 12 24.70 4.52 -2.34
C SER A 12 24.61 3.02 -2.59
N ASP A 13 24.37 2.23 -1.55
CA ASP A 13 24.25 0.78 -1.64
C ASP A 13 22.99 0.38 -2.38
N PHE A 14 21.89 1.11 -2.17
CA PHE A 14 20.64 0.90 -2.89
C PHE A 14 20.78 1.18 -4.39
N LEU A 15 21.37 2.32 -4.76
CA LEU A 15 21.61 2.65 -6.18
C LEU A 15 22.60 1.67 -6.81
N SER A 16 23.66 1.28 -6.09
CA SER A 16 24.60 0.25 -6.54
C SER A 16 23.89 -1.08 -6.77
N PHE A 17 22.99 -1.47 -5.88
CA PHE A 17 22.20 -2.69 -6.02
C PHE A 17 21.29 -2.66 -7.25
N ILE A 18 20.51 -1.59 -7.45
CA ILE A 18 19.56 -1.50 -8.57
C ILE A 18 20.27 -1.56 -9.93
N ASN A 19 21.45 -0.95 -10.03
CA ASN A 19 22.19 -0.87 -11.29
C ASN A 19 22.96 -2.16 -11.64
N LYS A 20 23.00 -3.16 -10.75
CA LYS A 20 23.65 -4.44 -11.05
C LYS A 20 22.82 -5.27 -12.04
N PRO A 21 23.46 -6.01 -12.96
CA PRO A 21 22.74 -6.82 -13.95
C PRO A 21 21.94 -7.97 -13.32
N ASP A 22 22.34 -8.46 -12.15
CA ASP A 22 21.66 -9.53 -11.42
C ASP A 22 20.61 -9.03 -10.41
N SER A 23 20.36 -7.72 -10.36
CA SER A 23 19.43 -7.09 -9.41
C SER A 23 18.01 -7.62 -9.55
N LEU A 24 17.49 -7.72 -10.77
CA LEU A 24 16.15 -8.23 -11.06
C LEU A 24 15.97 -9.66 -10.53
N THR A 25 16.95 -10.55 -10.76
CA THR A 25 16.90 -11.94 -10.26
C THR A 25 16.87 -11.97 -8.73
N ARG A 26 17.62 -11.09 -8.07
CA ARG A 26 17.60 -10.97 -6.60
C ARG A 26 16.26 -10.45 -6.09
N ILE A 27 15.69 -9.43 -6.73
CA ILE A 27 14.37 -8.86 -6.41
C ILE A 27 13.27 -9.92 -6.56
N ILE A 28 13.31 -10.71 -7.64
CA ILE A 28 12.35 -11.80 -7.87
C ILE A 28 12.45 -12.87 -6.77
N LYS A 29 13.67 -13.30 -6.44
CA LYS A 29 13.92 -14.30 -5.40
C LYS A 29 13.44 -13.81 -4.02
N GLU A 30 13.70 -12.54 -3.72
CA GLU A 30 13.26 -11.89 -2.50
C GLU A 30 11.73 -11.78 -2.42
N TYR A 31 11.07 -11.39 -3.52
CA TYR A 31 9.62 -11.33 -3.59
C TYR A 31 9.00 -12.68 -3.23
N TYR A 32 9.46 -13.78 -3.82
CA TYR A 32 8.93 -15.11 -3.52
C TYR A 32 9.24 -15.62 -2.11
N ALA A 33 10.25 -15.04 -1.45
CA ALA A 33 10.51 -15.30 -0.02
C ALA A 33 9.52 -14.56 0.90
N ILE A 34 8.85 -13.50 0.42
CA ILE A 34 7.90 -12.67 1.19
C ILE A 34 6.44 -13.01 0.84
N VAL A 35 6.19 -13.29 -0.43
CA VAL A 35 4.90 -13.62 -1.01
C VAL A 35 5.01 -15.05 -1.52
N PRO A 36 4.61 -16.05 -0.71
CA PRO A 36 4.57 -17.43 -1.15
C PRO A 36 3.74 -17.54 -2.43
N LYS A 37 4.16 -18.40 -3.36
CA LYS A 37 3.28 -18.77 -4.46
C LYS A 37 2.01 -19.35 -3.84
N HIS A 38 0.84 -18.92 -4.32
CA HIS A 38 -0.37 -19.69 -4.07
C HIS A 38 -0.16 -21.04 -4.75
N GLU A 39 0.36 -22.01 -4.00
CA GLU A 39 0.26 -23.41 -4.38
C GLU A 39 -1.24 -23.70 -4.44
N LYS A 40 -1.71 -24.08 -5.64
CA LYS A 40 -2.96 -24.80 -5.76
C LYS A 40 -2.90 -25.96 -4.76
N GLU A 41 -3.95 -26.12 -3.96
CA GLU A 41 -4.10 -27.22 -2.99
C GLU A 41 -3.52 -28.52 -3.56
N GLY A 42 -2.49 -29.06 -2.90
CA GLY A 42 -1.70 -30.14 -3.49
C GLY A 42 -0.55 -30.66 -2.63
N ASN A 43 -0.89 -31.16 -1.45
CA ASN A 43 -0.23 -32.21 -0.66
C ASN A 43 1.20 -32.09 -0.06
N SER A 44 1.23 -32.53 1.20
CA SER A 44 2.33 -33.08 2.00
C SER A 44 3.32 -32.11 2.66
N ALA A 45 2.86 -31.43 3.72
CA ALA A 45 3.76 -30.92 4.76
C ALA A 45 3.65 -31.82 6.01
N SER A 46 4.79 -32.12 6.64
CA SER A 46 4.84 -32.87 7.90
C SER A 46 4.03 -32.18 9.00
N ALA A 47 3.39 -32.95 9.89
CA ALA A 47 2.44 -32.46 10.90
C ALA A 47 2.98 -31.33 11.81
N GLN A 48 4.30 -31.24 12.00
CA GLN A 48 4.95 -30.14 12.72
C GLN A 48 4.93 -28.81 11.93
N ASN A 49 5.20 -28.86 10.63
CA ASN A 49 5.16 -27.70 9.74
C ASN A 49 3.72 -27.23 9.51
N GLU A 50 2.75 -28.16 9.46
CA GLU A 50 1.33 -27.79 9.41
C GLU A 50 0.87 -27.05 10.66
N ASN A 51 1.23 -27.50 11.86
CA ASN A 51 0.80 -26.85 13.10
C ASN A 51 1.45 -25.47 13.26
N GLN A 52 2.71 -25.31 12.86
CA GLN A 52 3.38 -24.02 12.84
C GLN A 52 2.77 -23.07 11.80
N CYS A 53 2.50 -23.56 10.58
CA CYS A 53 1.82 -22.80 9.53
C CYS A 53 0.39 -22.39 9.93
N LYS A 54 -0.38 -23.30 10.53
CA LYS A 54 -1.73 -23.03 11.07
C LYS A 54 -1.70 -21.99 12.19
N LYS A 55 -0.70 -22.06 13.08
CA LYS A 55 -0.51 -21.08 14.18
C LYS A 55 -0.10 -19.71 13.63
N GLU A 56 0.81 -19.66 12.67
CA GLU A 56 1.25 -18.43 12.01
C GLU A 56 0.10 -17.80 11.20
N LEU A 57 -0.59 -18.57 10.37
CA LEU A 57 -1.80 -18.15 9.66
C LEU A 57 -2.89 -17.66 10.61
N GLY A 58 -3.12 -18.36 11.72
CA GLY A 58 -4.05 -17.95 12.77
C GLY A 58 -3.69 -16.59 13.37
N MET A 59 -2.41 -16.38 13.72
CA MET A 59 -1.94 -15.07 14.20
C MET A 59 -2.07 -13.97 13.14
N HIS A 60 -1.75 -14.25 11.88
CA HIS A 60 -1.91 -13.29 10.78
C HIS A 60 -3.37 -12.92 10.55
N LEU A 61 -4.28 -13.89 10.63
CA LEU A 61 -5.71 -13.66 10.52
C LEU A 61 -6.22 -12.81 11.69
N THR A 62 -5.83 -13.11 12.93
CA THR A 62 -6.20 -12.29 14.09
C THR A 62 -5.69 -10.85 13.97
N ARG A 63 -4.44 -10.65 13.53
CA ARG A 63 -3.88 -9.30 13.30
C ARG A 63 -4.64 -8.55 12.21
N TYR A 64 -5.00 -9.23 11.13
CA TYR A 64 -5.81 -8.66 10.06
C TYR A 64 -7.20 -8.24 10.56
N LEU A 65 -7.91 -9.13 11.25
CA LEU A 65 -9.25 -8.87 11.79
C LEU A 65 -9.25 -7.69 12.76
N ASN A 66 -8.22 -7.55 13.59
CA ASN A 66 -8.06 -6.43 14.51
C ASN A 66 -7.79 -5.08 13.83
N ARG A 67 -7.42 -5.09 12.54
CA ARG A 67 -7.15 -3.87 11.74
C ARG A 67 -8.25 -3.55 10.73
N ARG A 68 -9.30 -4.36 10.64
CA ARG A 68 -10.46 -4.04 9.81
C ARG A 68 -11.14 -2.76 10.28
N ILE A 69 -11.63 -1.98 9.33
CA ILE A 69 -12.47 -0.86 9.66
C ILE A 69 -13.83 -1.36 10.14
N LYS A 70 -14.34 -0.75 11.20
CA LYS A 70 -15.68 -0.99 11.72
C LYS A 70 -16.60 0.15 11.32
N LEU A 71 -17.77 -0.16 10.79
CA LEU A 71 -18.83 0.80 10.56
C LEU A 71 -19.76 0.83 11.78
N ARG A 72 -20.46 1.94 12.01
CA ARG A 72 -21.34 2.13 13.18
C ARG A 72 -22.57 1.22 13.20
N ASN A 73 -22.86 0.51 12.11
CA ASN A 73 -23.99 -0.43 12.03
C ASN A 73 -23.45 -1.86 12.18
N ASP A 74 -24.03 -2.61 13.13
CA ASP A 74 -23.53 -3.85 13.77
C ASP A 74 -23.30 -5.10 12.89
N GLY A 75 -23.07 -4.94 11.58
CA GLY A 75 -22.74 -6.06 10.70
C GLY A 75 -22.19 -5.71 9.32
N THR A 76 -22.21 -4.44 8.90
CA THR A 76 -21.69 -4.05 7.58
C THR A 76 -20.18 -3.84 7.65
N VAL A 77 -19.43 -4.76 7.03
CA VAL A 77 -17.97 -4.68 6.93
C VAL A 77 -17.62 -4.29 5.50
N LEU A 78 -17.03 -3.11 5.32
CA LEU A 78 -16.28 -2.80 4.12
C LEU A 78 -14.96 -3.59 4.18
N ASP A 79 -14.55 -4.27 3.10
CA ASP A 79 -13.30 -5.04 3.09
C ASP A 79 -12.09 -4.10 2.96
N ALA A 80 -11.84 -3.40 4.05
CA ALA A 80 -10.79 -2.43 4.21
C ALA A 80 -10.12 -2.57 5.57
N SER A 81 -8.84 -2.18 5.63
CA SER A 81 -8.04 -2.31 6.84
C SER A 81 -7.04 -1.18 6.99
N PHE A 82 -6.66 -0.90 8.22
CA PHE A 82 -5.64 0.09 8.52
C PHE A 82 -4.23 -0.43 8.22
N ILE A 83 -3.45 0.38 7.52
CA ILE A 83 -2.01 0.19 7.35
C ILE A 83 -1.29 1.34 8.07
N ASP A 84 -0.24 0.99 8.80
CA ASP A 84 0.61 1.97 9.46
C ASP A 84 1.54 2.63 8.43
N GLY A 85 1.76 3.94 8.58
CA GLY A 85 2.84 4.64 7.91
C GLY A 85 4.19 4.32 8.56
N TYR A 86 5.23 5.05 8.13
CA TYR A 86 6.53 4.97 8.78
C TYR A 86 6.48 5.50 10.23
N ASP A 87 6.01 6.74 10.41
CA ASP A 87 5.93 7.40 11.73
C ASP A 87 4.53 7.39 12.36
N PHE A 88 3.49 7.12 11.57
CA PHE A 88 2.10 7.28 12.00
C PHE A 88 1.37 5.93 11.95
N GLN A 89 0.88 5.46 13.09
CA GLN A 89 -0.02 4.31 13.11
C GLN A 89 -1.34 4.65 12.40
N ARG A 90 -1.90 3.68 11.68
CA ARG A 90 -3.16 3.81 10.95
C ARG A 90 -3.18 5.00 9.98
N LYS A 91 -2.03 5.36 9.39
CA LYS A 91 -1.91 6.42 8.37
C LYS A 91 -2.81 6.17 7.17
N TYR A 92 -3.02 4.90 6.81
CA TYR A 92 -3.77 4.51 5.63
C TYR A 92 -4.99 3.66 5.97
N ILE A 93 -6.05 3.82 5.20
CA ILE A 93 -7.12 2.83 5.03
C ILE A 93 -6.96 2.23 3.63
N PHE A 94 -6.62 0.95 3.58
CA PHE A 94 -6.52 0.20 2.34
C PHE A 94 -7.84 -0.48 2.04
N ILE A 95 -8.45 -0.15 0.91
CA ILE A 95 -9.68 -0.78 0.44
C ILE A 95 -9.32 -1.86 -0.58
N LYS A 96 -9.66 -3.12 -0.30
CA LYS A 96 -9.32 -4.25 -1.17
C LYS A 96 -10.20 -4.31 -2.40
N SER A 97 -11.50 -4.11 -2.21
CA SER A 97 -12.50 -4.15 -3.25
C SER A 97 -13.69 -3.29 -2.83
N LEU A 98 -14.29 -2.61 -3.81
CA LEU A 98 -15.62 -2.04 -3.67
C LEU A 98 -16.55 -2.83 -4.60
N GLN A 99 -17.60 -3.41 -4.02
CA GLN A 99 -18.72 -3.96 -4.78
C GLN A 99 -19.72 -2.86 -5.16
N VAL A 100 -20.66 -3.18 -6.05
CA VAL A 100 -21.68 -2.25 -6.55
C VAL A 100 -22.48 -1.62 -5.40
N ASP A 101 -22.72 -2.39 -4.33
CA ASP A 101 -23.52 -1.97 -3.17
C ASP A 101 -22.66 -1.42 -2.01
N ASP A 102 -21.37 -1.15 -2.25
CA ASP A 102 -20.45 -0.63 -1.22
C ASP A 102 -20.35 0.91 -1.21
N CYS A 103 -21.09 1.62 -2.08
CA CYS A 103 -21.04 3.08 -2.15
C CYS A 103 -21.39 3.75 -0.80
N ASP A 104 -22.51 3.35 -0.20
CA ASP A 104 -22.94 3.88 1.09
C ASP A 104 -21.96 3.52 2.20
N LYS A 105 -21.42 2.29 2.17
CA LYS A 105 -20.40 1.83 3.13
C LYS A 105 -19.11 2.63 2.99
N PHE A 106 -18.73 2.97 1.77
CA PHE A 106 -17.56 3.80 1.48
C PHE A 106 -17.74 5.19 2.07
N TRP A 107 -18.83 5.89 1.75
CA TRP A 107 -19.09 7.23 2.29
C TRP A 107 -19.32 7.23 3.80
N GLN A 108 -19.90 6.16 4.35
CA GLN A 108 -19.99 5.95 5.79
C GLN A 108 -18.60 5.78 6.42
N ALA A 109 -17.66 5.08 5.77
CA ALA A 109 -16.28 5.00 6.22
C ALA A 109 -15.58 6.36 6.17
N VAL A 110 -15.74 7.11 5.06
CA VAL A 110 -15.19 8.46 4.90
C VAL A 110 -15.68 9.37 6.03
N SER A 111 -16.97 9.34 6.35
CA SER A 111 -17.57 10.13 7.44
C SER A 111 -17.13 9.68 8.84
N ASN A 112 -17.15 8.36 9.11
CA ASN A 112 -16.80 7.80 10.42
C ASN A 112 -15.35 8.07 10.80
N TYR A 113 -14.44 7.96 9.83
CA TYR A 113 -12.99 8.13 10.04
C TYR A 113 -12.49 9.53 9.68
N LYS A 114 -13.40 10.47 9.38
CA LYS A 114 -13.09 11.88 9.08
C LYS A 114 -12.04 12.03 7.97
N ILE A 115 -12.15 11.19 6.94
CA ILE A 115 -11.18 11.11 5.85
C ILE A 115 -11.20 12.41 5.05
N GLN A 116 -10.00 12.93 4.79
CA GLN A 116 -9.80 14.18 4.04
C GLN A 116 -9.21 13.93 2.65
N ILE A 117 -8.41 12.87 2.51
CA ILE A 117 -7.66 12.54 1.30
C ILE A 117 -8.03 11.13 0.84
N ILE A 118 -8.44 11.02 -0.42
CA ILE A 118 -8.67 9.75 -1.12
C ILE A 118 -7.69 9.68 -2.29
N VAL A 119 -6.82 8.66 -2.28
CA VAL A 119 -5.88 8.34 -3.36
C VAL A 119 -6.47 7.22 -4.20
N LEU A 120 -6.80 7.56 -5.43
CA LEU A 120 -7.37 6.64 -6.40
C LEU A 120 -6.32 6.29 -7.46
N ILE A 121 -6.03 5.00 -7.60
CA ILE A 121 -5.04 4.50 -8.56
C ILE A 121 -5.74 3.61 -9.58
N SER A 122 -5.60 3.95 -10.86
CA SER A 122 -6.19 3.21 -11.97
C SER A 122 -5.30 3.29 -13.19
N ARG A 123 -5.26 2.21 -13.98
CA ARG A 123 -4.73 2.27 -15.35
C ARG A 123 -5.83 2.78 -16.28
N LEU A 124 -5.45 3.70 -17.18
CA LEU A 124 -6.34 4.41 -18.12
C LEU A 124 -7.22 3.50 -19.01
N SER A 125 -6.98 2.18 -19.03
CA SER A 125 -7.58 1.23 -19.96
C SER A 125 -8.84 0.51 -19.44
N TYR A 126 -9.23 0.63 -18.18
CA TYR A 126 -10.35 -0.18 -17.64
C TYR A 126 -11.70 0.54 -17.60
N LYS A 127 -12.61 0.08 -18.48
CA LYS A 127 -14.05 0.26 -18.37
C LYS A 127 -14.58 -0.57 -17.19
N LYS A 128 -15.40 0.02 -16.33
CA LYS A 128 -16.01 -0.54 -15.09
C LYS A 128 -15.27 -0.26 -13.78
N CYS A 129 -14.84 0.98 -13.57
CA CYS A 129 -14.69 1.48 -12.20
C CYS A 129 -16.07 1.93 -11.71
N TYR A 130 -16.52 1.46 -10.54
CA TYR A 130 -17.75 1.98 -9.95
C TYR A 130 -17.48 3.40 -9.49
N GLN A 131 -18.01 4.37 -10.23
CA GLN A 131 -17.88 5.77 -9.90
C GLN A 131 -18.77 6.06 -8.69
N TYR A 132 -18.15 6.26 -7.52
CA TYR A 132 -18.82 6.57 -6.26
C TYR A 132 -18.95 8.08 -6.01
N TRP A 133 -18.56 8.92 -6.96
CA TRP A 133 -18.66 10.38 -6.90
C TRP A 133 -19.56 10.90 -8.04
N SER A 134 -20.33 11.97 -7.82
CA SER A 134 -21.20 12.52 -8.87
C SER A 134 -20.39 13.16 -10.01
N SER A 135 -20.80 12.96 -11.25
CA SER A 135 -20.26 13.67 -12.43
C SER A 135 -20.97 14.99 -12.71
N LYS A 136 -22.13 15.24 -12.07
CA LYS A 136 -23.04 16.35 -12.40
C LYS A 136 -23.37 17.26 -11.21
N GLU A 137 -23.01 16.88 -9.99
CA GLU A 137 -23.31 17.64 -8.77
C GLU A 137 -22.03 17.96 -7.99
N GLY A 138 -21.98 19.15 -7.39
CA GLY A 138 -20.82 19.70 -6.69
C GLY A 138 -20.28 18.85 -5.55
N CYS A 139 -19.14 19.30 -5.01
CA CYS A 139 -18.41 18.67 -3.91
C CYS A 139 -19.33 18.17 -2.79
N VAL A 140 -19.18 16.89 -2.39
CA VAL A 140 -19.77 16.38 -1.14
C VAL A 140 -19.10 17.09 0.01
N LYS A 141 -19.79 18.05 0.63
CA LYS A 141 -19.34 18.74 1.83
C LYS A 141 -19.62 17.86 3.04
N LEU A 142 -18.57 17.30 3.63
CA LEU A 142 -18.67 16.60 4.91
C LEU A 142 -18.56 17.63 6.03
N GLU A 143 -19.60 17.76 6.85
CA GLU A 143 -19.58 18.68 7.99
C GLU A 143 -18.45 18.35 8.97
N ARG A 144 -17.68 19.39 9.29
CA ARG A 144 -16.50 19.32 10.15
C ARG A 144 -16.95 19.29 11.61
N GLN A 145 -16.99 18.11 12.22
CA GLN A 145 -17.03 18.03 13.69
C GLN A 145 -15.60 18.14 14.21
N MET A 146 -15.24 19.33 14.68
CA MET A 146 -13.96 19.61 15.30
C MET A 146 -13.90 18.93 16.67
N ALA A 147 -13.35 17.73 16.71
CA ALA A 147 -12.85 17.11 17.93
C ALA A 147 -11.64 16.25 17.57
N ASP A 148 -10.52 16.53 18.25
CA ASP A 148 -9.18 15.93 18.18
C ASP A 148 -8.17 16.40 17.11
N LYS A 149 -6.95 16.71 17.56
CA LYS A 149 -5.74 17.07 16.76
C LYS A 149 -5.16 15.89 15.96
N LYS A 150 -5.89 14.78 15.82
CA LYS A 150 -5.37 13.54 15.23
C LYS A 150 -5.42 13.61 13.71
N ILE A 151 -4.29 13.33 13.05
CA ILE A 151 -4.21 13.27 11.59
C ILE A 151 -5.17 12.17 11.10
N ALA A 152 -6.10 12.55 10.23
CA ALA A 152 -7.05 11.62 9.63
C ALA A 152 -6.33 10.63 8.70
N PRO A 153 -6.79 9.37 8.60
CA PRO A 153 -6.23 8.42 7.66
C PRO A 153 -6.41 8.86 6.21
N ILE A 154 -5.54 8.36 5.33
CA ILE A 154 -5.65 8.48 3.88
C ILE A 154 -6.27 7.20 3.32
N ILE A 155 -7.37 7.30 2.58
CA ILE A 155 -7.89 6.15 1.84
C ILE A 155 -7.01 5.93 0.60
N VAL A 156 -6.57 4.69 0.39
CA VAL A 156 -5.86 4.27 -0.83
C VAL A 156 -6.62 3.12 -1.48
N GLN A 157 -7.05 3.35 -2.72
CA GLN A 157 -7.85 2.39 -3.48
C GLN A 157 -7.27 2.17 -4.88
N CYS A 158 -7.19 0.90 -5.28
CA CYS A 158 -6.92 0.49 -6.65
C CYS A 158 -8.24 0.17 -7.33
N LEU A 159 -8.49 0.71 -8.52
CA LEU A 159 -9.74 0.47 -9.24
C LEU A 159 -9.74 -0.82 -10.08
N ASP A 160 -8.57 -1.24 -10.55
CA ASP A 160 -8.40 -2.39 -11.44
C ASP A 160 -7.97 -3.67 -10.70
N GLY A 161 -7.93 -3.65 -9.36
CA GLY A 161 -7.73 -4.83 -8.52
C GLY A 161 -6.35 -5.50 -8.63
N ILE A 162 -5.40 -4.93 -9.39
CA ILE A 162 -4.06 -5.52 -9.56
C ILE A 162 -3.07 -5.14 -8.46
N GLY A 163 -3.51 -4.44 -7.41
CA GLY A 163 -2.64 -4.12 -6.29
C GLY A 163 -1.72 -2.91 -6.49
N SER A 164 -2.04 -1.98 -7.39
CA SER A 164 -1.28 -0.72 -7.50
C SER A 164 -1.42 0.18 -6.26
N SER A 165 -2.50 0.03 -5.47
CA SER A 165 -2.60 0.65 -4.14
C SER A 165 -1.50 0.19 -3.19
N ALA A 166 -1.03 -1.05 -3.32
CA ALA A 166 0.10 -1.54 -2.53
C ALA A 166 1.40 -0.81 -2.88
N VAL A 167 1.60 -0.49 -4.17
CA VAL A 167 2.77 0.27 -4.66
C VAL A 167 2.84 1.62 -3.97
N PHE A 168 1.71 2.34 -3.90
CA PHE A 168 1.67 3.65 -3.24
C PHE A 168 2.04 3.56 -1.75
N CYS A 169 1.42 2.64 -1.00
CA CYS A 169 1.71 2.50 0.42
C CYS A 169 3.16 2.08 0.68
N VAL A 170 3.66 1.08 -0.05
CA VAL A 170 5.05 0.60 0.08
C VAL A 170 6.03 1.72 -0.25
N PHE A 171 5.82 2.41 -1.38
CA PHE A 171 6.67 3.51 -1.81
C PHE A 171 6.69 4.65 -0.80
N ASP A 172 5.53 5.17 -0.36
CA ASP A 172 5.47 6.28 0.59
C ASP A 172 6.15 5.91 1.92
N ILE A 173 5.92 4.70 2.43
CA ILE A 173 6.53 4.27 3.69
C ILE A 173 8.06 4.18 3.55
N CYS A 174 8.55 3.65 2.43
CA CYS A 174 10.00 3.58 2.16
C CYS A 174 10.61 4.97 1.96
N ALA A 175 9.92 5.87 1.25
CA ALA A 175 10.37 7.24 1.04
C ALA A 175 10.43 8.00 2.39
N ALA A 176 9.40 7.89 3.22
CA ALA A 176 9.38 8.50 4.54
C ALA A 176 10.47 7.93 5.48
N GLN A 177 10.75 6.62 5.39
CA GLN A 177 11.90 6.02 6.08
C GLN A 177 13.20 6.67 5.62
N PHE A 178 13.42 6.70 4.31
CA PHE A 178 14.63 7.23 3.70
C PHE A 178 14.88 8.70 4.04
N ASP A 179 13.83 9.53 3.95
CA ASP A 179 13.91 10.96 4.28
C ASP A 179 14.34 11.20 5.73
N LYS A 180 13.96 10.30 6.64
CA LYS A 180 14.27 10.41 8.07
C LYS A 180 15.61 9.80 8.45
N THR A 181 15.99 8.66 7.88
CA THR A 181 17.14 7.87 8.34
C THR A 181 18.29 7.83 7.35
N GLY A 182 18.08 8.25 6.09
CA GLY A 182 19.02 8.05 4.99
C GLY A 182 19.16 6.59 4.54
N THR A 183 18.32 5.69 5.07
CA THR A 183 18.31 4.26 4.78
C THR A 183 16.90 3.79 4.44
N LEU A 184 16.77 2.70 3.68
CA LEU A 184 15.47 2.11 3.40
C LEU A 184 15.55 0.59 3.29
N SER A 185 14.42 -0.08 3.49
CA SER A 185 14.28 -1.51 3.21
C SER A 185 12.86 -1.83 2.72
N LEU A 186 12.70 -1.82 1.39
CA LEU A 186 11.46 -2.24 0.73
C LEU A 186 10.98 -3.64 1.21
N PRO A 187 11.85 -4.66 1.37
CA PRO A 187 11.45 -5.98 1.86
C PRO A 187 10.86 -5.94 3.27
N SER A 188 11.50 -5.21 4.17
CA SER A 188 11.05 -5.05 5.56
C SER A 188 9.71 -4.32 5.63
N VAL A 189 9.56 -3.26 4.81
CA VAL A 189 8.29 -2.53 4.69
C VAL A 189 7.19 -3.45 4.17
N LEU A 190 7.42 -4.21 3.09
CA LEU A 190 6.40 -5.11 2.56
C LEU A 190 6.03 -6.21 3.56
N LYS A 191 7.00 -6.82 4.24
CA LYS A 191 6.75 -7.80 5.31
C LYS A 191 5.87 -7.20 6.41
N LYS A 192 6.18 -5.98 6.86
CA LYS A 192 5.40 -5.26 7.88
C LYS A 192 3.96 -4.99 7.42
N ILE A 193 3.76 -4.53 6.19
CA ILE A 193 2.41 -4.29 5.67
C ILE A 193 1.63 -5.62 5.55
N ARG A 194 2.25 -6.69 5.05
CA ARG A 194 1.58 -8.02 4.94
C ARG A 194 1.23 -8.62 6.30
N GLN A 195 2.02 -8.36 7.34
CA GLN A 195 1.67 -8.74 8.71
C GLN A 195 0.43 -8.00 9.23
N GLN A 196 0.17 -6.79 8.74
CA GLN A 196 -0.99 -5.96 9.10
C GLN A 196 -2.22 -6.27 8.23
N ASN A 197 -1.99 -6.59 6.95
CA ASN A 197 -3.01 -6.88 5.97
C ASN A 197 -2.59 -8.06 5.10
N TYR A 198 -2.95 -9.28 5.54
CA TYR A 198 -2.60 -10.51 4.83
C TYR A 198 -3.21 -10.57 3.41
N GLY A 199 -4.36 -9.94 3.20
CA GLY A 199 -4.97 -9.86 1.87
C GLY A 199 -4.51 -8.66 1.05
N LEU A 200 -3.39 -8.02 1.39
CA LEU A 200 -2.71 -7.11 0.48
C LEU A 200 -2.16 -7.91 -0.71
N THR A 201 -2.83 -7.77 -1.85
CA THR A 201 -2.32 -8.30 -3.11
C THR A 201 -1.30 -7.34 -3.67
N ILE A 202 -0.04 -7.79 -3.76
CA ILE A 202 1.00 -7.14 -4.54
C ILE A 202 1.57 -8.19 -5.48
N HIS A 203 1.48 -7.96 -6.79
CA HIS A 203 2.08 -8.84 -7.79
C HIS A 203 3.57 -8.52 -7.96
N LEU A 204 4.31 -9.45 -8.54
CA LEU A 204 5.75 -9.31 -8.79
C LEU A 204 6.07 -8.03 -9.58
N ASP A 205 5.30 -7.71 -10.63
CA ASP A 205 5.52 -6.51 -11.45
C ASP A 205 5.39 -5.23 -10.63
N ASN A 206 4.41 -5.18 -9.72
CA ASN A 206 4.22 -4.05 -8.81
C ASN A 206 5.33 -3.97 -7.76
N TYR A 207 5.87 -5.10 -7.31
CA TYR A 207 7.02 -5.13 -6.42
C TYR A 207 8.29 -4.61 -7.10
N VAL A 208 8.55 -5.04 -8.34
CA VAL A 208 9.64 -4.51 -9.18
C VAL A 208 9.45 -3.02 -9.44
N LEU A 209 8.21 -2.58 -9.70
CA LEU A 209 7.88 -1.16 -9.87
C LEU A 209 8.20 -0.33 -8.61
N CYS A 210 7.97 -0.87 -7.41
CA CYS A 210 8.37 -0.19 -6.17
C CYS A 210 9.89 0.09 -6.13
N TYR A 211 10.71 -0.89 -6.51
CA TYR A 211 12.16 -0.72 -6.61
C TYR A 211 12.55 0.34 -7.64
N GLN A 212 11.93 0.33 -8.83
CA GLN A 212 12.18 1.32 -9.87
C GLN A 212 11.83 2.75 -9.43
N LEU A 213 10.65 2.93 -8.82
CA LEU A 213 10.20 4.23 -8.32
C LEU A 213 11.11 4.75 -7.20
N LEU A 214 11.49 3.89 -6.26
CA LEU A 214 12.45 4.26 -5.22
C LEU A 214 13.83 4.59 -5.81
N GLY A 215 14.28 3.87 -6.85
CA GLY A 215 15.53 4.18 -7.54
C GLY A 215 15.53 5.60 -8.12
N VAL A 216 14.44 5.99 -8.78
CA VAL A 216 14.25 7.35 -9.30
C VAL A 216 14.20 8.37 -8.15
N TYR A 217 13.47 8.05 -7.08
CA TYR A 217 13.33 8.91 -5.91
C TYR A 217 14.68 9.18 -5.23
N VAL A 218 15.41 8.12 -4.86
CA VAL A 218 16.71 8.19 -4.21
C VAL A 218 17.72 8.93 -5.10
N LYS A 219 17.73 8.66 -6.40
CA LYS A 219 18.61 9.37 -7.34
C LYS A 219 18.31 10.87 -7.37
N LYS A 220 17.03 11.26 -7.35
CA LYS A 220 16.61 12.67 -7.30
C LYS A 220 17.05 13.36 -6.01
N ILE A 221 16.96 12.68 -4.88
CA ILE A 221 17.38 13.22 -3.57
C ILE A 221 18.91 13.34 -3.49
N MET A 222 19.65 12.34 -3.97
CA MET A 222 21.13 12.35 -3.94
C MET A 222 21.75 13.33 -4.94
N PHE A 223 21.16 13.46 -6.12
CA PHE A 223 21.67 14.28 -7.21
C PHE A 223 20.58 15.28 -7.64
N PRO A 224 20.31 16.31 -6.84
CA PRO A 224 19.34 17.33 -7.20
C PRO A 224 19.84 18.08 -8.43
N LEU A 225 19.23 17.80 -9.59
CA LEU A 225 19.49 18.58 -10.80
C LEU A 225 18.97 20.02 -10.59
N PRO A 226 19.68 21.05 -11.08
CA PRO A 226 19.15 22.41 -11.10
C PRO A 226 17.83 22.43 -11.88
N LEU A 227 16.85 23.17 -11.35
CA LEU A 227 15.44 23.22 -11.79
C LEU A 227 15.22 23.62 -13.27
N SER A 228 16.27 23.97 -14.01
CA SER A 228 16.17 24.55 -15.35
C SER A 228 15.79 23.57 -16.47
N ASN A 229 15.82 22.25 -16.26
CA ASN A 229 15.73 21.26 -17.37
C ASN A 229 14.64 20.17 -17.25
N PHE A 230 13.65 20.26 -16.35
CA PHE A 230 12.62 19.22 -16.26
C PHE A 230 11.35 19.55 -17.06
N GLN A 231 11.16 18.86 -18.19
CA GLN A 231 9.81 18.60 -18.72
C GLN A 231 9.21 17.44 -17.92
N THR A 232 8.30 17.75 -17.00
CA THR A 232 7.54 16.74 -16.26
C THR A 232 6.58 15.99 -17.18
N THR A 233 6.80 14.70 -17.40
CA THR A 233 5.75 13.79 -17.84
C THR A 233 4.70 13.75 -16.73
N LYS A 234 3.51 14.31 -16.97
CA LYS A 234 2.40 14.31 -16.01
C LYS A 234 1.97 12.87 -15.72
N LEU A 235 2.32 12.36 -14.54
CA LEU A 235 1.47 11.37 -13.87
C LEU A 235 0.23 12.14 -13.39
N SER A 236 -0.91 11.90 -14.03
CA SER A 236 -2.18 12.47 -13.63
C SER A 236 -2.65 11.78 -12.35
N PHE A 237 -2.31 12.35 -11.20
CA PHE A 237 -2.96 12.01 -9.94
C PHE A 237 -4.20 12.89 -9.80
N THR A 238 -5.39 12.31 -9.91
CA THR A 238 -6.62 13.01 -9.53
C THR A 238 -6.76 12.89 -8.01
N TYR A 239 -6.40 13.96 -7.30
CA TYR A 239 -6.70 14.09 -5.88
C TYR A 239 -8.11 14.66 -5.74
N TYR A 240 -8.98 13.96 -5.02
CA TYR A 240 -10.21 14.57 -4.53
C TYR A 240 -9.91 15.16 -3.16
N THR A 241 -9.76 16.48 -3.10
CA THR A 241 -9.79 17.21 -1.85
C THR A 241 -11.25 17.37 -1.45
N THR A 242 -11.60 16.94 -0.24
CA THR A 242 -12.88 17.35 0.36
C THR A 242 -12.78 18.86 0.63
N CYS A 243 -13.45 19.68 -0.19
CA CYS A 243 -13.42 21.13 0.00
C CYS A 243 -14.13 21.52 1.30
N THR A 244 -13.47 22.39 2.06
CA THR A 244 -13.98 23.09 3.24
C THR A 244 -15.19 23.96 2.95
#